data_AF-A0A7X9E9J1-F1
#
_entry.id   AF-A0A7X9E9J1-F1
#
_cell.length_a   1.000
_cell.length_b   1.000
_cell.length_c   1.000
_cell.angle_alpha   90.00
_cell.angle_beta   90.00
_cell.angle_gamma   90.00
#
_symmetry.space_group_name_H-M   'P 1'
#
loop_
_entity.id
_entity.type
_entity.pdbx_description
1 polymer ?
#
loop_
_entity_poly.entity_id
_entity_poly.type
_entity_poly.pdbx_seq_one_letter_code
_entity_poly.pdbx_strand_id
1 'polypeptide(L)'
;MADAASSWYFNSNGKVYNTFLTQEAKEYVTYMNKLYSERVLDEEYVNQTSEQYNEKLYNNRISSRVGAWWDSVLSSIAVMDKGFDVEYIPLMPFVSKDNNPFVYLKDLPGYGGNTSY
;
A
#
# COMPACT_ATOMS: atom_id res chain seq x y z
N MET A 1 -12.10 14.06 3.03
CA MET A 1 -12.64 12.72 2.73
C MET A 1 -13.49 12.86 1.49
N ALA A 2 -13.35 11.96 0.52
CA ALA A 2 -14.23 11.97 -0.64
C ALA A 2 -15.64 11.56 -0.19
N ASP A 3 -16.70 12.19 -0.73
CA ASP A 3 -18.09 11.91 -0.35
C ASP A 3 -18.44 10.44 -0.61
N ALA A 4 -19.34 9.85 0.18
CA ALA A 4 -19.77 8.45 0.01
C ALA A 4 -20.31 8.15 -1.40
N ALA A 5 -20.80 9.18 -2.12
CA ALA A 5 -21.20 9.09 -3.52
C ALA A 5 -20.04 8.76 -4.48
N SER A 6 -18.80 9.14 -4.15
CA SER A 6 -17.59 8.89 -4.96
C SER A 6 -17.10 7.44 -4.93
N SER A 7 -17.65 6.61 -4.03
CA SER A 7 -17.30 5.18 -3.91
C SER A 7 -18.19 4.25 -4.76
N TRP A 8 -18.99 4.83 -5.67
CA TRP A 8 -19.88 4.11 -6.58
C TRP A 8 -19.35 4.18 -8.01
N TYR A 9 -19.24 3.03 -8.65
CA TYR A 9 -18.65 2.86 -9.98
C TYR A 9 -19.62 2.16 -10.91
N PHE A 10 -19.42 2.31 -12.22
CA PHE A 10 -20.14 1.55 -13.24
C PHE A 10 -19.28 0.38 -13.72
N ASN A 11 -19.85 -0.83 -13.80
CA ASN A 11 -19.17 -1.93 -14.46
C ASN A 11 -19.30 -1.82 -16.00
N SER A 12 -18.65 -2.71 -16.75
CA SER A 12 -18.69 -2.74 -18.22
C SER A 12 -20.10 -2.86 -18.82
N ASN A 13 -21.08 -3.30 -18.02
CA ASN A 13 -22.47 -3.47 -18.41
C ASN A 13 -23.36 -2.28 -17.99
N GLY A 14 -22.76 -1.19 -17.48
CA GLY A 14 -23.47 0.01 -17.03
C GLY A 14 -24.19 -0.15 -15.69
N LYS A 15 -23.93 -1.21 -14.91
CA LYS A 15 -24.53 -1.40 -13.59
C LYS A 15 -23.69 -0.71 -12.52
N VAL A 16 -24.36 0.05 -11.66
CA VAL A 16 -23.76 0.67 -10.48
C VAL A 16 -23.36 -0.40 -9.46
N TYR A 17 -22.13 -0.32 -8.98
CA TYR A 17 -21.62 -1.17 -7.91
C TYR A 17 -20.71 -0.35 -6.96
N ASN A 18 -20.51 -0.87 -5.75
CA ASN A 18 -19.60 -0.30 -4.77
C ASN A 18 -18.52 -1.33 -4.47
N THR A 19 -17.25 -0.91 -4.49
CA THR A 19 -16.10 -1.81 -4.30
C THR A 19 -16.09 -2.47 -2.93
N PHE A 20 -16.61 -1.83 -1.89
CA PHE A 20 -16.73 -2.42 -0.55
C PHE A 20 -17.77 -3.53 -0.45
N LEU A 21 -18.69 -3.64 -1.42
CA LEU A 21 -19.76 -4.63 -1.43
C LEU A 21 -19.42 -5.88 -2.26
N THR A 22 -18.20 -5.98 -2.79
CA THR A 22 -17.79 -7.14 -3.60
C THR A 22 -17.19 -8.25 -2.72
N GLN A 23 -17.19 -9.47 -3.26
CA GLN A 23 -16.62 -10.63 -2.57
C GLN A 23 -15.10 -10.48 -2.39
N GLU A 24 -14.42 -9.86 -3.36
CA GLU A 24 -12.99 -9.59 -3.33
C GLU A 24 -12.61 -8.64 -2.18
N ALA A 25 -13.42 -7.61 -1.91
CA ALA A 25 -13.19 -6.73 -0.77
C ALA A 25 -13.34 -7.47 0.57
N LYS A 26 -14.32 -8.37 0.67
CA LYS A 26 -14.49 -9.23 1.85
C LYS A 26 -13.27 -10.15 2.05
N GLU A 27 -12.78 -10.76 0.97
CA GLU A 27 -11.59 -11.63 1.01
C GLU A 27 -10.34 -10.86 1.42
N TYR A 28 -10.15 -9.66 0.87
CA TYR A 28 -9.06 -8.78 1.24
C TYR A 28 -9.09 -8.43 2.74
N VAL A 29 -10.23 -7.95 3.26
CA VAL A 29 -10.36 -7.62 4.69
C VAL A 29 -10.18 -8.85 5.57
N THR A 30 -10.66 -10.01 5.14
CA THR A 30 -10.45 -11.29 5.86
C THR A 30 -8.96 -11.65 5.93
N TYR A 31 -8.24 -11.50 4.83
CA TYR A 31 -6.79 -11.72 4.78
C TYR A 31 -6.02 -10.72 5.65
N MET A 32 -6.37 -9.43 5.60
CA MET A 32 -5.77 -8.42 6.47
C MET A 32 -6.03 -8.69 7.95
N ASN A 33 -7.23 -9.14 8.30
CA ASN A 33 -7.56 -9.54 9.67
C ASN A 33 -6.73 -10.75 10.13
N LYS A 34 -6.49 -11.72 9.24
CA LYS A 34 -5.58 -12.84 9.53
C LYS A 34 -4.17 -12.34 9.83
N LEU A 35 -3.60 -11.49 8.98
CA LEU A 35 -2.24 -10.94 9.20
C LEU A 35 -2.14 -10.12 10.49
N TYR A 36 -3.19 -9.39 10.85
CA TYR A 36 -3.28 -8.67 12.12
C TYR A 36 -3.32 -9.64 13.31
N SER A 37 -4.18 -10.66 13.23
CA SER A 37 -4.34 -11.67 14.30
C SER A 37 -3.07 -12.51 14.51
N GLU A 38 -2.31 -12.76 13.44
CA GLU A 38 -1.03 -13.46 13.47
C GLU A 38 0.16 -12.56 13.85
N ARG A 39 -0.08 -11.27 14.15
CA ARG A 39 0.96 -10.26 14.47
C ARG A 39 2.02 -10.07 13.39
N VAL A 40 1.64 -10.31 12.13
CA VAL A 40 2.47 -10.00 10.97
C VAL A 40 2.37 -8.51 10.65
N LEU A 41 1.17 -7.94 10.78
CA LEU A 41 0.98 -6.49 10.73
C LEU A 41 1.31 -5.86 12.08
N ASP A 42 1.83 -4.63 12.03
CA ASP A 42 2.01 -3.80 13.20
C ASP A 42 0.66 -3.63 13.94
N GLU A 43 0.65 -3.80 15.26
CA GLU A 43 -0.58 -3.68 16.07
C GLU A 43 -1.18 -2.26 15.96
N GLU A 44 -0.34 -1.26 15.71
CA GLU A 44 -0.71 0.14 15.53
C GLU A 44 -0.88 0.52 14.05
N TYR A 45 -0.86 -0.44 13.12
CA TYR A 45 -0.84 -0.20 11.68
C TYR A 45 -1.89 0.81 11.19
N VAL A 46 -3.11 0.73 11.72
CA VAL A 46 -4.25 1.57 11.30
C VAL A 46 -4.23 2.97 11.92
N ASN A 47 -3.61 3.14 13.09
CA ASN A 47 -3.75 4.34 13.92
C ASN A 47 -2.43 5.07 14.19
N GLN A 48 -1.29 4.58 13.72
CA GLN A 48 0.00 5.22 13.95
C GLN A 48 0.14 6.54 13.19
N THR A 49 0.81 7.51 13.81
CA THR A 49 1.23 8.74 13.15
C THR A 49 2.49 8.52 12.34
N SER A 50 2.82 9.47 11.44
CA SER A 50 4.09 9.45 10.71
C SER A 50 5.30 9.50 11.65
N GLU A 51 5.19 10.15 12.80
CA GLU A 51 6.26 10.23 13.80
C GLU A 51 6.50 8.87 14.49
N GLN A 52 5.42 8.21 14.92
CA GLN A 52 5.50 6.86 15.50
C GLN A 52 6.06 5.85 14.49
N TYR A 53 5.67 5.98 13.22
CA TYR A 53 6.23 5.16 12.15
C TYR A 53 7.75 5.41 11.97
N ASN A 54 8.16 6.68 11.90
CA ASN A 54 9.57 7.04 11.73
C ASN A 54 10.44 6.57 12.90
N GLU A 55 9.92 6.62 14.12
CA GLU A 55 10.60 6.06 15.29
C GLU A 55 10.86 4.56 15.12
N LYS A 56 9.89 3.80 14.63
CA LYS A 56 10.07 2.36 14.34
C LYS A 56 11.07 2.14 13.21
N LEU A 57 11.02 2.96 12.16
CA LEU A 57 11.95 2.89 11.03
C LEU A 57 13.39 3.10 11.48
N TYR A 58 13.67 4.21 12.17
CA TYR A 58 15.01 4.60 12.60
C TYR A 58 15.63 3.64 13.62
N ASN A 59 14.79 2.90 14.35
CA ASN A 59 15.23 1.85 15.27
C ASN A 59 15.30 0.45 14.61
N ASN A 60 15.24 0.38 13.27
CA ASN A 60 15.30 -0.87 12.50
C ASN A 60 14.24 -1.91 12.90
N ARG A 61 13.00 -1.45 13.16
CA ARG A 61 11.86 -2.29 13.57
C ARG A 61 10.84 -2.54 12.46
N ILE A 62 11.16 -2.18 11.22
CA ILE A 62 10.30 -2.34 10.06
C ILE A 62 10.96 -3.28 9.07
N SER A 63 10.34 -4.43 8.80
CA SER A 63 10.86 -5.38 7.80
C SER A 63 10.34 -5.11 6.39
N SER A 64 9.11 -4.62 6.25
CA SER A 64 8.47 -4.40 4.96
C SER A 64 7.45 -3.27 5.04
N ARG A 65 7.31 -2.52 3.95
CA ARG A 65 6.34 -1.42 3.81
C ARG A 65 5.74 -1.42 2.41
N VAL A 66 4.52 -0.91 2.31
CA VAL A 66 3.95 -0.49 1.02
C VAL A 66 4.42 0.94 0.72
N GLY A 67 4.68 1.25 -0.54
CA GLY A 67 5.18 2.57 -0.93
C GLY A 67 5.59 2.65 -2.39
N ALA A 68 6.17 3.79 -2.75
CA ALA A 68 6.77 3.98 -4.05
C ALA A 68 8.11 3.24 -4.14
N TRP A 69 8.54 2.90 -5.35
CA TRP A 69 9.76 2.13 -5.55
C TRP A 69 11.03 2.85 -5.04
N TRP A 70 11.05 4.19 -5.07
CA TRP A 70 12.18 5.00 -4.56
C TRP A 70 12.23 5.08 -3.03
N ASP A 71 11.14 4.73 -2.34
CA ASP A 71 11.11 4.75 -0.87
C ASP A 71 12.11 3.76 -0.27
N SER A 72 12.49 2.72 -1.03
CA SER A 72 13.47 1.74 -0.61
C SER A 72 14.86 2.38 -0.45
N VAL A 73 15.25 3.25 -1.39
CA VAL A 73 16.52 3.99 -1.33
C VAL A 73 16.51 4.96 -0.15
N LEU A 74 15.45 5.75 -0.01
CA LEU A 74 15.34 6.74 1.06
C LEU A 74 15.31 6.10 2.46
N SER A 75 14.57 4.99 2.62
CA SER A 75 14.47 4.27 3.89
C SER A 75 15.80 3.62 4.26
N SER A 76 16.51 3.05 3.28
CA SER A 76 17.84 2.45 3.52
C SER A 76 18.82 3.51 4.03
N ILE A 77 18.90 4.67 3.35
CA ILE A 77 19.76 5.79 3.78
C ILE A 77 19.41 6.23 5.19
N ALA A 78 18.12 6.43 5.47
CA ALA A 78 17.69 6.94 6.77
C ALA A 78 17.97 5.98 7.93
N VAL A 79 17.97 4.67 7.69
CA VAL A 79 18.32 3.66 8.69
C VAL A 79 19.84 3.47 8.80
N MET A 80 20.58 3.57 7.68
CA MET A 80 22.05 3.59 7.67
C MET A 80 22.63 4.79 8.44
N ASP A 81 22.02 5.97 8.34
CA ASP A 81 22.39 7.16 9.12
C ASP A 81 22.26 6.95 10.65
N LYS A 82 21.50 5.94 11.08
CA LYS A 82 21.37 5.53 12.48
C LYS A 82 22.35 4.44 12.89
N GLY A 83 23.23 4.01 11.98
CA GLY A 83 24.28 3.03 12.23
C GLY A 83 23.87 1.58 11.99
N PHE A 84 22.75 1.34 11.33
CA PHE A 84 22.30 -0.01 10.97
C PHE A 84 22.70 -0.36 9.54
N ASP A 85 23.23 -1.56 9.33
CA ASP A 85 23.49 -2.11 8.00
C ASP A 85 22.21 -2.77 7.47
N VAL A 86 21.45 -2.05 6.64
CA VAL A 86 20.18 -2.52 6.08
C VAL A 86 20.02 -2.07 4.64
N GLU A 87 19.40 -2.92 3.83
CA GLU A 87 18.96 -2.60 2.48
C GLU A 87 17.48 -2.92 2.34
N TYR A 88 16.68 -1.92 1.95
CA TYR A 88 15.31 -2.13 1.52
C TYR A 88 15.30 -2.38 0.02
N ILE A 89 14.79 -3.55 -0.37
CA ILE A 89 14.68 -3.97 -1.77
C ILE A 89 13.22 -3.80 -2.21
N PRO A 90 12.95 -3.13 -3.35
CA PRO A 90 11.60 -3.02 -3.86
C PRO A 90 11.10 -4.40 -4.30
N LEU A 91 9.88 -4.76 -3.87
CA LEU A 91 9.22 -5.97 -4.38
C LEU A 91 8.84 -5.73 -5.84
N MET A 92 9.25 -6.63 -6.74
CA MET A 92 8.82 -6.56 -8.13
C MET A 92 7.29 -6.67 -8.22
N PRO A 93 6.64 -5.92 -9.14
CA PRO A 93 5.20 -5.96 -9.27
C PRO A 93 4.74 -7.38 -9.61
N PHE A 94 3.65 -7.81 -8.97
CA PHE A 94 3.00 -9.06 -9.33
C PHE A 94 2.59 -9.00 -10.80
N VAL A 95 2.88 -10.05 -11.55
CA VAL A 95 2.42 -10.15 -12.94
C VAL A 95 0.99 -10.66 -12.97
N SER A 96 0.14 -10.02 -13.77
CA SER A 96 -1.20 -10.54 -14.02
C SER A 96 -1.13 -11.86 -14.81
N LYS A 97 -2.28 -12.52 -14.93
CA LYS A 97 -2.43 -13.73 -15.75
C LYS A 97 -1.95 -13.53 -17.21
N ASP A 98 -1.97 -12.29 -17.68
CA ASP A 98 -1.60 -11.90 -19.05
C ASP A 98 -0.16 -11.34 -19.14
N ASN A 99 0.70 -11.62 -18.15
CA ASN A 99 2.09 -11.14 -18.05
C ASN A 99 2.27 -9.61 -17.97
N ASN A 100 1.21 -8.87 -17.69
CA ASN A 100 1.32 -7.42 -17.47
C ASN A 100 1.67 -7.13 -16.00
N PRO A 101 2.69 -6.30 -15.72
CA PRO A 101 3.04 -5.95 -14.35
C PRO A 101 1.90 -5.15 -13.71
N PHE A 102 1.47 -5.58 -12.54
CA PHE A 102 0.47 -4.90 -11.73
C PHE A 102 1.17 -3.84 -10.85
N VAL A 103 1.05 -2.57 -11.25
CA VAL A 103 1.60 -1.43 -10.49
C VAL A 103 0.44 -0.55 -10.02
N TYR A 104 0.09 -0.64 -8.73
CA TYR A 104 -0.99 0.15 -8.12
C TYR A 104 -0.77 1.67 -8.20
N LEU A 105 0.48 2.12 -8.39
CA LEU A 105 0.88 3.54 -8.38
C LEU A 105 1.27 4.09 -9.77
N LYS A 106 0.83 3.46 -10.86
CA LYS A 106 1.20 3.87 -12.22
C LYS A 106 0.70 5.29 -12.58
N ASP A 107 -0.44 5.69 -12.04
CA ASP A 107 -1.14 6.93 -12.41
C ASP A 107 -1.17 7.97 -11.28
N LEU A 108 -0.06 8.12 -10.55
CA LEU A 108 0.09 9.23 -9.61
C LEU A 108 0.12 10.58 -10.36
N PRO A 109 -0.45 11.66 -9.80
CA PRO A 109 -0.28 13.01 -10.34
C PRO A 109 1.21 13.31 -10.53
N GLY A 110 1.60 13.60 -11.78
CA GLY A 110 3.00 13.81 -12.16
C GLY A 110 3.71 12.64 -12.85
N TYR A 111 3.07 11.46 -12.99
CA TYR A 111 3.64 10.31 -13.72
C TYR A 111 2.72 9.78 -14.83
N GLY A 112 2.01 10.68 -15.52
CA GLY A 112 1.10 10.33 -16.62
C GLY A 112 -0.34 10.00 -16.18
N GLY A 113 -0.61 10.00 -14.87
CA GLY A 113 -1.96 9.93 -14.33
C GLY A 113 -2.76 11.20 -14.62
N ASN A 114 -3.92 11.05 -15.27
CA ASN A 114 -4.83 12.15 -15.56
C ASN A 114 -5.52 12.60 -14.28
N THR A 115 -5.54 13.91 -14.01
CA THR A 115 -6.24 14.53 -12.86
C THR A 115 -7.74 14.76 -13.14
N SER A 116 -8.27 14.20 -14.21
CA SER A 116 -9.66 14.35 -14.61
C SER A 116 -10.51 13.33 -13.87
N TYR A 117 -11.25 13.82 -12.87
CA TYR A 117 -12.35 13.10 -12.23
C TYR A 117 -13.50 12.84 -13.22
#